data_AF-A0A831RDA4-F1
#
_entry.id   AF-A0A831RDA4-F1
#
_cell.length_a   1.000
_cell.length_b   1.000
_cell.length_c   1.000
_cell.angle_alpha   90.00
_cell.angle_beta   90.00
_cell.angle_gamma   90.00
#
_symmetry.space_group_name_H-M   'P 1'
#
loop_
_entity.id
_entity.type
_entity.pdbx_description
1 polymer ?
#
loop_
_entity_poly.entity_id
_entity_poly.type
_entity_poly.pdbx_seq_one_letter_code
_entity_poly.pdbx_strand_id
1 'polypeptide(L)'
;MRVRAQIGMVLNLDKCIGCHTCSVTCKNVWTSRDGVEYAWFNNVETKPGVGYPKEWENQKRWKGGWSLKDGKLKPLQGGKAH
;
A
#
# COMPACT_ATOMS: atom_id res chain seq x y z
N MET A 1 -24.77 15.26 -9.23
CA MET A 1 -24.84 14.17 -8.24
C MET A 1 -24.76 12.84 -8.98
N ARG A 2 -23.75 12.00 -8.70
CA ARG A 2 -23.60 10.65 -9.30
C ARG A 2 -23.32 9.65 -8.18
N VAL A 3 -24.36 8.98 -7.69
CA VAL A 3 -24.23 8.03 -6.57
C VAL A 3 -23.46 6.79 -7.05
N ARG A 4 -22.51 6.35 -6.22
CA ARG A 4 -21.72 5.12 -6.38
C ARG A 4 -21.60 4.41 -5.03
N ALA A 5 -21.24 3.14 -5.03
CA ALA A 5 -21.01 2.34 -3.83
C ALA A 5 -19.64 1.67 -3.85
N GLN A 6 -19.01 1.55 -2.68
CA GLN A 6 -17.72 0.88 -2.47
C GLN A 6 -17.72 0.21 -1.09
N ILE A 7 -17.20 -1.01 -0.99
CA ILE A 7 -17.00 -1.71 0.29
C ILE A 7 -15.72 -1.17 0.95
N GLY A 8 -15.86 -0.57 2.14
CA GLY A 8 -14.75 -0.08 2.96
C GLY A 8 -14.29 -1.12 3.99
N MET A 9 -13.12 -0.87 4.59
CA MET A 9 -12.55 -1.71 5.66
C MET A 9 -12.05 -0.82 6.80
N VAL A 10 -12.18 -1.30 8.04
CA VAL A 10 -11.65 -0.64 9.24
C VAL A 10 -10.73 -1.62 9.96
N LEU A 11 -9.54 -1.14 10.33
CA LEU A 11 -8.58 -1.88 11.15
C LEU A 11 -8.42 -1.14 12.49
N ASN A 12 -8.87 -1.73 13.59
CA ASN A 12 -8.66 -1.17 14.91
C ASN A 12 -7.25 -1.49 15.42
N LEU A 13 -6.38 -0.48 15.44
CA LEU A 13 -4.97 -0.64 15.82
C LEU A 13 -4.77 -0.90 17.33
N ASP A 14 -5.74 -0.56 18.18
CA ASP A 14 -5.71 -0.87 19.62
C ASP A 14 -5.86 -2.39 19.88
N LYS A 15 -6.59 -3.08 19.00
CA LYS A 15 -6.80 -4.53 19.08
C LYS A 15 -5.85 -5.34 18.19
N CYS A 16 -4.95 -4.68 17.45
CA CYS A 16 -3.99 -5.36 16.61
C CYS A 16 -2.88 -5.98 17.48
N ILE A 17 -2.68 -7.28 17.36
CA ILE A 17 -1.66 -8.00 18.14
C ILE A 17 -0.41 -8.36 17.31
N GLY A 18 -0.32 -7.89 16.07
CA GLY A 18 0.86 -8.12 15.22
C GLY A 18 1.17 -9.59 14.94
N CYS A 19 0.17 -10.48 14.88
CA CYS A 19 0.39 -11.93 14.76
C CYS A 19 0.69 -12.44 13.34
N HIS A 20 0.61 -11.59 12.32
CA HIS A 20 0.82 -11.95 10.90
C HIS A 20 -0.13 -13.00 10.29
N THR A 21 -1.19 -13.44 10.99
CA THR A 21 -2.14 -14.42 10.45
C THR A 21 -2.75 -13.97 9.13
N CYS A 22 -3.17 -12.70 9.03
CA CYS A 22 -3.72 -12.11 7.80
C CYS A 22 -2.74 -12.16 6.62
N SER A 23 -1.44 -12.01 6.88
CA SER A 23 -0.39 -12.09 5.87
C SER A 23 -0.23 -13.51 5.33
N VAL A 24 -0.16 -14.50 6.22
CA VAL A 24 0.05 -15.91 5.84
C VAL A 24 -1.14 -16.46 5.06
N THR A 25 -2.37 -16.19 5.49
CA THR A 25 -3.57 -16.64 4.77
C THR A 25 -3.62 -16.02 3.37
N CYS A 26 -3.28 -14.74 3.24
CA CYS A 26 -3.23 -14.07 1.93
C CYS A 26 -2.15 -14.66 1.02
N LYS A 27 -0.94 -14.90 1.57
CA LYS A 27 0.18 -15.52 0.86
C LYS A 27 -0.20 -16.88 0.29
N ASN A 28 -0.69 -17.77 1.16
CA ASN A 28 -1.00 -19.16 0.79
C ASN A 28 -1.99 -19.24 -0.38
N VAL A 29 -3.04 -18.41 -0.35
CA VAL A 29 -4.09 -18.43 -1.37
C VAL A 29 -3.63 -17.75 -2.66
N TRP A 30 -2.93 -16.61 -2.58
CA TRP A 30 -2.79 -15.71 -3.73
C TRP A 30 -1.38 -15.61 -4.30
N THR A 31 -0.34 -15.64 -3.47
CA THR A 31 1.03 -15.26 -3.86
C THR A 31 2.09 -16.32 -3.55
N SER A 32 1.72 -17.60 -3.63
CA SER A 32 2.63 -18.76 -3.47
C SER A 32 3.29 -19.24 -4.78
N ARG A 33 2.99 -18.59 -5.91
CA ARG A 33 3.55 -18.96 -7.23
C ARG A 33 4.91 -18.29 -7.45
N ASP A 34 5.74 -18.93 -8.26
CA ASP A 34 7.02 -18.39 -8.71
C ASP A 34 6.85 -17.01 -9.39
N GLY A 35 7.75 -16.09 -9.08
CA GLY A 35 7.74 -14.69 -9.49
C GLY A 35 7.02 -13.75 -8.51
N VAL A 36 6.25 -14.28 -7.56
CA VAL A 36 5.54 -13.48 -6.52
C VAL A 36 5.70 -14.04 -5.11
N GLU A 37 6.62 -14.99 -4.91
CA GLU A 37 6.95 -15.56 -3.61
C GLU A 37 7.42 -14.48 -2.62
N TYR A 38 8.12 -13.44 -3.09
CA TYR A 38 8.54 -12.31 -2.29
C TYR A 38 7.40 -11.34 -1.92
N ALA A 39 6.29 -11.36 -2.66
CA ALA A 39 5.25 -10.34 -2.60
C ALA A 39 4.19 -10.66 -1.53
N TRP A 40 4.03 -9.76 -0.55
CA TRP A 40 3.02 -9.85 0.49
C TRP A 40 1.93 -8.81 0.25
N PHE A 41 0.81 -9.23 -0.38
CA PHE A 41 -0.31 -8.31 -0.66
C PHE A 41 -0.91 -7.73 0.62
N ASN A 42 -0.98 -8.55 1.67
CA ASN A 42 -1.25 -8.09 3.03
C ASN A 42 0.01 -8.31 3.87
N ASN A 43 0.63 -7.24 4.36
CA ASN A 43 1.77 -7.28 5.28
C ASN A 43 1.47 -6.55 6.59
N VAL A 44 2.25 -6.86 7.63
CA VAL A 44 2.17 -6.22 8.94
C VAL A 44 3.54 -5.64 9.26
N GLU A 45 3.59 -4.41 9.76
CA GLU A 45 4.82 -3.68 10.06
C GLU A 45 4.81 -3.18 11.50
N THR A 46 5.91 -3.41 12.23
CA THR A 46 6.12 -2.85 13.56
C THR A 46 6.61 -1.40 13.44
N LYS A 47 6.05 -0.51 14.27
CA LYS A 47 6.50 0.88 14.39
C LYS A 47 7.12 1.14 15.77
N PRO A 48 8.19 1.96 15.85
CA PRO A 48 8.93 2.59 14.75
C PRO A 48 9.67 1.57 13.86
N GLY A 49 9.73 1.80 12.53
CA GLY A 49 10.34 0.87 11.59
C GLY A 49 10.31 1.34 10.13
N VAL A 50 11.15 0.74 9.28
CA VAL A 50 11.36 1.14 7.87
C VAL A 50 10.31 0.60 6.89
N GLY A 51 9.52 -0.39 7.29
CA GLY A 51 8.47 -1.00 6.46
C GLY A 51 8.95 -1.89 5.31
N TYR A 52 7.98 -2.35 4.50
CA TYR A 52 8.17 -3.19 3.33
C TYR A 52 7.43 -2.61 2.11
N PRO A 53 8.12 -2.33 0.98
CA PRO A 53 9.57 -2.29 0.84
C PRO A 53 10.20 -1.21 1.73
N LYS A 54 11.52 -1.28 1.92
CA LYS A 54 12.24 -0.37 2.82
C LYS A 54 11.97 1.10 2.44
N GLU A 55 11.59 1.88 3.44
CA GLU A 55 11.27 3.30 3.36
C GLU A 55 10.14 3.63 2.37
N TRP A 56 9.14 2.78 2.20
CA TRP A 56 8.04 3.01 1.25
C TRP A 56 7.29 4.34 1.50
N GLU A 57 7.29 4.85 2.73
CA GLU A 57 6.71 6.15 3.10
C GLU A 57 7.50 7.35 2.52
N ASN A 58 8.77 7.18 2.13
CA ASN A 58 9.64 8.24 1.63
C ASN A 58 9.35 8.57 0.14
N GLN A 59 8.44 9.51 -0.10
CA GLN A 59 8.08 9.91 -1.47
C GLN A 59 9.15 10.76 -2.18
N LYS A 60 10.17 11.27 -1.48
CA LYS A 60 11.34 11.88 -2.15
C LYS A 60 12.14 10.81 -2.89
N ARG A 61 12.16 9.58 -2.39
CA ARG A 61 12.79 8.41 -3.01
C ARG A 61 11.86 7.71 -4.01
N TRP A 62 10.65 7.35 -3.59
CA TRP A 62 9.77 6.43 -4.35
C TRP A 62 8.81 7.10 -5.33
N LYS A 63 8.61 8.43 -5.25
CA LYS A 63 7.80 9.22 -6.20
C LYS A 63 6.35 8.72 -6.38
N GLY A 64 5.78 8.05 -5.38
CA GLY A 64 4.38 7.61 -5.38
C GLY A 64 3.40 8.75 -5.07
N GLY A 65 2.14 8.60 -5.49
CA GLY A 65 1.08 9.57 -5.20
C GLY A 65 1.02 10.78 -6.13
N TRP A 66 0.36 11.84 -5.66
CA TRP A 66 0.02 13.03 -6.45
C TRP A 66 0.52 14.30 -5.77
N SER A 67 0.78 15.33 -6.58
CA SER A 67 1.03 16.70 -6.14
C SER A 67 0.00 17.64 -6.75
N LEU A 68 -0.34 18.70 -6.03
CA LEU A 68 -1.19 19.77 -6.55
C LEU A 68 -0.29 20.84 -7.17
N LYS A 69 -0.45 21.10 -8.47
CA LYS A 69 0.25 22.15 -9.21
C LYS A 69 -0.76 22.93 -10.04
N ASP A 70 -0.80 24.24 -9.87
CA ASP A 70 -1.69 25.13 -10.64
C ASP A 70 -3.18 24.73 -10.53
N GLY A 71 -3.60 24.29 -9.34
CA GLY A 71 -4.96 23.79 -9.08
C GLY A 71 -5.28 22.43 -9.71
N LYS A 72 -4.31 21.78 -10.36
CA LYS A 72 -4.47 20.48 -11.00
C LYS A 72 -3.60 19.41 -10.34
N LEU A 73 -4.14 18.21 -10.21
CA LEU A 73 -3.38 17.05 -9.72
C LEU A 73 -2.40 16.58 -10.80
N LYS A 74 -1.12 16.39 -10.42
CA LYS A 74 -0.06 15.82 -11.26
C LYS A 74 0.61 14.66 -10.52
N PRO A 75 0.80 13.48 -11.16
CA PRO A 75 1.51 12.38 -10.53
C PRO A 75 2.94 12.78 -10.16
N LEU A 76 3.43 12.34 -9.00
CA LEU A 76 4.81 12.60 -8.57
C LEU A 76 5.85 11.88 -9.43
N GLN A 77 5.46 10.78 -10.06
CA GLN A 77 6.29 10.02 -11.00
C GLN A 77 6.51 10.74 -12.34
N GLY A 78 5.73 11.79 -12.62
CA GLY A 78 5.70 12.47 -13.92
C GLY A 78 4.39 12.23 -14.67
N GLY A 79 4.02 13.19 -15.52
CA GLY A 79 2.86 13.07 -16.40
C GLY A 79 3.18 12.25 -17.65
N LYS A 80 2.15 11.97 -18.46
CA LYS A 80 2.38 11.42 -19.80
C LYS A 80 3.19 12.43 -20.63
N ALA A 81 4.25 11.95 -21.28
CA ALA A 81 5.05 12.77 -22.21
C ALA A 81 4.25 12.93 -23.50
N HIS A 82 3.55 14.05 -23.63
CA HIS A 82 2.87 14.49 -24.84
C HIS A 82 3.19 15.97 -25.06
#